data_AF-A0A165B6J1-F1
#
_entry.id   AF-A0A165B6J1-F1
#
_cell.length_a   1.000
_cell.length_b   1.000
_cell.length_c   1.000
_cell.angle_alpha   90.00
_cell.angle_beta   90.00
_cell.angle_gamma   90.00
#
_symmetry.space_group_name_H-M   'P 1'
#
loop_
_entity.id
_entity.type
_entity.pdbx_description
1 polymer ?
#
loop_
_entity_poly.entity_id
_entity_poly.type
_entity_poly.pdbx_seq_one_letter_code
_entity_poly.pdbx_strand_id
1 'polypeptide(L)'
;MDTLKDHLPAHLDDLCSSNGLDPRHVRRMQFLCRKGEDVERFKSSSEESPQPMSVLLCFSDEGVATRLLRSGVYWQNSHCRVSRYRERQPAASS
;
A
#
# COMPACT_ATOMS: atom_id res chain seq x y z
N MET A 1 12.07 -6.35 16.99
CA MET A 1 11.57 -7.26 15.94
C MET A 1 10.79 -6.41 14.94
N ASP A 2 11.34 -6.18 13.75
CA ASP A 2 10.73 -5.40 12.66
C ASP A 2 9.76 -6.30 11.87
N THR A 3 8.71 -6.80 12.53
CA THR A 3 7.82 -7.85 12.00
C THR A 3 7.14 -7.50 10.67
N LEU A 4 6.86 -6.23 10.41
CA LEU A 4 6.18 -5.78 9.17
C LEU A 4 7.04 -5.96 7.91
N LYS A 5 8.36 -5.86 8.02
CA LYS A 5 9.27 -6.10 6.88
C LYS A 5 9.39 -7.57 6.55
N ASP A 6 9.39 -8.41 7.58
CA ASP A 6 9.45 -9.87 7.44
C ASP A 6 8.18 -10.43 6.78
N HIS A 7 7.06 -9.72 6.89
CA HIS A 7 5.78 -10.07 6.26
C HIS A 7 5.52 -9.39 4.92
N LEU A 8 6.40 -8.51 4.43
CA LEU A 8 6.24 -7.85 3.13
C LEU A 8 5.98 -8.83 1.98
N PRO A 9 6.63 -10.02 1.92
CA PRO A 9 6.32 -11.03 0.90
C PRO A 9 4.87 -11.53 1.01
N ALA A 10 4.40 -11.86 2.22
CA ALA A 10 3.03 -12.35 2.43
C ALA A 10 1.98 -11.27 2.12
N HIS A 11 2.28 -10.00 2.43
CA HIS A 11 1.42 -8.88 2.07
C HIS A 11 1.33 -8.65 0.57
N LEU A 12 2.43 -8.85 -0.16
CA LEU A 12 2.46 -8.76 -1.61
C LEU A 12 1.71 -9.93 -2.25
N ASP A 13 1.86 -11.14 -1.72
CA ASP A 13 1.16 -12.34 -2.21
C ASP A 13 -0.36 -12.18 -2.08
N ASP A 14 -0.86 -11.78 -0.90
CA ASP A 14 -2.29 -11.50 -0.69
C ASP A 14 -2.81 -10.43 -1.65
N LEU A 15 -2.09 -9.32 -1.80
CA LEU A 15 -2.43 -8.26 -2.74
C LEU A 15 -2.51 -8.79 -4.18
N CYS A 16 -1.59 -9.65 -4.58
CA CYS A 16 -1.56 -10.17 -5.94
C CYS A 16 -2.68 -11.19 -6.19
N SER A 17 -2.88 -12.14 -5.28
CA SER A 17 -3.92 -13.16 -5.41
C SER A 17 -5.32 -12.56 -5.40
N SER A 18 -5.57 -11.62 -4.48
CA SER A 18 -6.90 -11.01 -4.29
C SER A 18 -7.31 -10.09 -5.43
N ASN A 19 -6.38 -9.70 -6.32
CA ASN A 19 -6.63 -8.75 -7.40
C ASN A 19 -6.26 -9.27 -8.79
N GLY A 20 -5.90 -10.56 -8.90
CA GLY A 20 -5.43 -11.16 -10.16
C GLY A 20 -4.27 -10.39 -10.75
N LEU A 21 -3.26 -10.09 -9.93
CA LEU A 21 -2.02 -9.44 -10.35
C LEU A 21 -0.94 -10.50 -10.50
N ASP A 22 -0.10 -10.33 -11.51
CA ASP A 22 1.16 -11.05 -11.59
C ASP A 22 2.20 -10.32 -10.75
N PRO A 23 2.78 -10.96 -9.70
CA PRO A 23 3.80 -10.33 -8.87
C PRO A 23 5.00 -9.80 -9.67
N ARG A 24 5.31 -10.40 -10.83
CA ARG A 24 6.42 -9.96 -11.70
C ARG A 24 6.23 -8.55 -12.26
N HIS A 25 4.99 -8.06 -12.32
CA HIS A 25 4.68 -6.71 -12.78
C HIS A 25 4.71 -5.67 -11.66
N VAL A 26 4.76 -6.08 -10.39
CA VAL A 26 4.90 -5.18 -9.24
C VAL A 26 6.38 -4.86 -9.03
N ARG A 27 6.77 -3.61 -9.31
CA ARG A 27 8.15 -3.14 -9.21
C ARG A 27 8.52 -2.68 -7.81
N ARG A 28 7.56 -2.15 -7.07
CA ARG A 28 7.78 -1.58 -5.75
C ARG A 28 6.49 -1.61 -4.95
N MET A 29 6.61 -1.96 -3.69
CA MET A 29 5.58 -1.82 -2.67
C MET A 29 6.21 -1.16 -1.45
N GLN A 30 5.63 -0.06 -0.97
CA GLN A 30 6.19 0.70 0.15
C GLN A 30 5.12 1.46 0.92
N PHE A 31 5.13 1.36 2.25
CA PHE A 31 4.33 2.23 3.12
C PHE A 31 4.82 3.69 3.03
N LEU A 32 3.88 4.62 2.90
CA LEU A 32 4.16 6.06 2.79
C LEU A 32 4.25 6.79 4.14
N CYS A 33 4.04 6.09 5.25
CA CYS A 33 4.30 6.62 6.59
C CYS A 33 5.80 6.65 6.90
N ARG A 34 6.20 7.34 7.98
CA ARG A 34 7.60 7.31 8.43
C ARG A 34 7.93 5.91 8.95
N LYS A 35 9.21 5.54 8.88
CA LYS A 35 9.68 4.27 9.42
C LYS A 35 9.28 4.14 10.91
N GLY A 36 8.61 3.05 11.27
CA GLY A 36 8.14 2.78 12.63
C GLY A 36 6.73 3.32 12.92
N GLU A 37 6.22 4.27 12.13
CA GLU A 37 4.81 4.71 12.26
C GLU A 37 3.83 3.63 11.79
N ASP A 38 4.23 2.74 10.90
CA ASP A 38 3.45 1.58 10.47
C ASP A 38 3.10 0.67 11.64
N VAL A 39 4.09 0.33 12.47
CA VAL A 39 3.90 -0.52 13.65
C VAL A 39 2.98 0.16 14.67
N GLU A 40 3.19 1.45 14.93
CA GLU A 40 2.42 2.19 15.93
C GLU A 40 0.97 2.43 15.47
N ARG A 41 0.76 2.73 14.18
CA ARG A 41 -0.59 2.82 13.60
C ARG A 41 -1.31 1.48 13.65
N PHE A 42 -0.61 0.38 13.35
CA PHE A 42 -1.21 -0.95 13.42
C PHE A 42 -1.64 -1.29 14.85
N LYS A 43 -0.79 -1.03 15.85
CA LYS A 43 -1.12 -1.27 17.28
C LYS A 43 -2.26 -0.41 17.81
N SER A 44 -2.37 0.83 17.32
CA SER A 44 -3.39 1.78 17.79
C SER A 44 -4.67 1.78 16.97
N SER A 45 -4.74 0.98 15.90
CA SER A 45 -5.95 0.82 15.10
C SER A 45 -6.96 -0.08 15.79
N SER A 46 -8.18 0.40 15.94
CA SER A 46 -9.34 -0.38 16.39
C SER A 46 -10.51 -0.24 15.40
N GLU A 47 -11.60 -0.98 15.63
CA GLU A 47 -12.82 -0.84 14.84
C GLU A 47 -13.45 0.56 15.00
N GLU A 48 -13.37 1.14 16.20
CA GLU A 48 -13.92 2.46 16.51
C GLU A 48 -12.98 3.61 16.10
N SER A 49 -11.68 3.34 16.00
CA SER A 49 -10.67 4.32 15.59
C SER A 49 -9.67 3.71 14.59
N PRO A 50 -10.12 3.48 13.35
CA PRO A 50 -9.26 2.89 12.33
C PRO A 50 -8.12 3.85 11.98
N GLN A 51 -6.89 3.34 11.89
CA GLN A 51 -5.72 4.12 11.48
C GLN A 51 -5.44 3.88 9.99
N PRO A 52 -5.86 4.77 9.06
CA PRO A 52 -5.60 4.56 7.65
C PRO A 52 -4.11 4.64 7.35
N MET A 53 -3.65 3.71 6.53
CA MET A 53 -2.29 3.68 5.99
C MET A 53 -2.34 3.74 4.47
N SER A 54 -1.33 4.38 3.88
CA SER A 54 -1.19 4.46 2.43
C SER A 54 0.04 3.68 2.00
N VAL A 55 -0.12 2.90 0.93
CA VAL A 55 0.94 2.12 0.31
C VAL A 55 1.12 2.59 -1.12
N LEU A 56 2.37 2.89 -1.46
CA LEU A 56 2.80 3.12 -2.82
C LEU A 56 3.00 1.78 -3.51
N LEU A 57 2.33 1.61 -4.65
CA LEU A 57 2.52 0.49 -5.56
C LEU A 57 3.01 1.04 -6.89
N CYS A 58 4.14 0.52 -7.38
CA CYS A 58 4.65 0.82 -8.71
C CYS A 58 4.48 -0.42 -9.60
N PHE A 59 3.86 -0.25 -10.75
CA PHE A 59 3.65 -1.31 -11.72
C PHE A 59 4.46 -1.05 -12.98
N SER A 60 4.85 -2.12 -13.67
CA SER A 60 5.40 -2.03 -15.03
C SER A 60 4.35 -2.13 -16.12
N ASP A 61 3.12 -2.50 -15.75
CA ASP A 61 1.97 -2.61 -16.65
C ASP A 61 1.00 -1.45 -16.38
N GLU A 62 0.84 -0.58 -17.37
CA GLU A 62 -0.08 0.56 -17.31
C GLU A 62 -1.56 0.14 -17.29
N GLY A 63 -1.91 -0.95 -17.98
CA GLY A 63 -3.25 -1.51 -18.03
C GLY A 63 -3.71 -1.96 -16.64
N VAL A 64 -2.82 -2.64 -15.90
CA VAL A 64 -3.06 -3.02 -14.50
C VAL A 64 -3.25 -1.77 -13.64
N ALA A 65 -2.35 -0.79 -13.71
CA ALA A 65 -2.46 0.44 -12.93
C ALA A 65 -3.77 1.19 -13.21
N THR A 66 -4.17 1.27 -14.48
CA THR A 66 -5.40 1.94 -14.93
C THR A 66 -6.65 1.21 -14.43
N ARG A 67 -6.65 -0.13 -14.46
CA ARG A 67 -7.72 -0.96 -13.90
C ARG A 67 -7.89 -0.68 -12.40
N LEU A 68 -6.80 -0.76 -11.64
CA LEU A 68 -6.81 -0.56 -10.19
C LEU A 68 -7.24 0.86 -9.80
N LEU A 69 -6.87 1.89 -10.57
CA LEU A 69 -7.34 3.26 -10.35
C LEU A 69 -8.87 3.39 -10.45
N ARG A 70 -9.53 2.53 -11.23
CA ARG A 70 -11.00 2.53 -11.39
C ARG A 70 -11.69 1.65 -10.36
N SER A 71 -11.15 0.47 -10.08
CA SER A 71 -11.80 -0.55 -9.24
C SER A 71 -11.41 -0.50 -7.77
N GLY A 72 -10.34 0.23 -7.42
CA GLY A 72 -9.66 0.02 -6.15
C GLY A 72 -8.92 -1.32 -6.11
N VAL A 73 -8.53 -1.74 -4.92
CA VAL A 73 -7.77 -2.97 -4.66
C VAL A 73 -8.30 -3.65 -3.40
N TYR A 74 -8.28 -4.98 -3.34
CA TYR A 74 -8.53 -5.74 -2.12
C TYR A 74 -7.23 -6.09 -1.43
N TRP A 75 -7.11 -5.82 -0.14
CA TRP A 75 -5.91 -6.14 0.61
C TRP A 75 -6.28 -6.45 2.06
N GLN A 76 -5.82 -7.59 2.57
CA GLN A 76 -6.14 -8.09 3.91
C GLN A 76 -7.64 -8.02 4.23
N ASN A 77 -8.46 -8.57 3.33
CA ASN A 77 -9.92 -8.58 3.43
C ASN A 77 -10.58 -7.18 3.44
N SER A 78 -9.85 -6.12 3.10
CA SER A 78 -10.35 -4.75 3.01
C SER A 78 -10.37 -4.25 1.57
N HIS A 79 -11.43 -3.54 1.19
CA HIS A 79 -11.45 -2.82 -0.08
C HIS A 79 -10.80 -1.44 0.09
N CYS A 80 -9.68 -1.23 -0.57
CA CYS A 80 -8.88 -0.02 -0.47
C CYS A 80 -9.06 0.86 -1.72
N ARG A 81 -9.21 2.16 -1.47
CA ARG A 81 -9.20 3.17 -2.53
C ARG A 81 -7.80 3.31 -3.13
N VAL A 82 -7.73 3.34 -4.45
CA VAL A 82 -6.49 3.59 -5.21
C VAL A 82 -6.54 5.00 -5.80
N SER A 83 -5.41 5.70 -5.81
CA SER A 83 -5.25 7.01 -6.43
C SER A 83 -3.87 7.14 -7.05
N ARG A 84 -3.73 8.09 -7.99
CA ARG A 84 -2.41 8.37 -8.57
C ARG A 84 -1.52 8.97 -7.49
N TYR A 85 -0.32 8.42 -7.36
CA TYR A 85 0.67 8.97 -6.46
C TYR A 85 1.01 10.41 -6.86
N ARG A 86 1.08 11.29 -5.87
CA ARG A 86 1.58 12.65 -6.00
C ARG A 86 2.71 12.81 -5.01
N GLU A 87 3.89 13.07 -5.52
CA GLU A 87 5.04 13.37 -4.68
C GLU A 87 4.74 14.62 -3.85
N ARG A 88 5.05 14.58 -2.55
CA ARG A 88 4.97 15.79 -1.74
C ARG A 88 6.10 16.70 -2.21
N GLN A 89 5.74 17.88 -2.71
CA GLN A 89 6.73 18.94 -2.89
C GLN A 89 7.38 19.21 -1.52
N PRO A 90 8.71 19.30 -1.45
CA PRO A 90 9.36 19.81 -0.26
C PRO A 90 8.72 21.16 0.07
N ALA A 91 8.39 21.40 1.34
CA ALA A 91 8.00 22.73 1.76
C ALA A 91 9.12 23.68 1.30
N ALA A 92 8.79 24.69 0.50
CA ALA A 92 9.74 25.70 0.11
C ALA A 92 10.37 26.23 1.40
N SER A 93 11.66 25.97 1.59
CA SER A 93 12.43 26.46 2.72
C SER A 93 12.55 27.97 2.56
N SER A 94 11.69 28.70 3.27
CA SER A 94 11.81 30.15 3.49
C SER A 94 12.87 30.45 4.53
#